data_AF-A0A5C6ERU3-F1
#
_entry.id   AF-A0A5C6ERU3-F1
#
_cell.length_a   1.000
_cell.length_b   1.000
_cell.length_c   1.000
_cell.angle_alpha   90.00
_cell.angle_beta   90.00
_cell.angle_gamma   90.00
#
_symmetry.space_group_name_H-M   'P 1'
#
loop_
_entity.id
_entity.type
_entity.pdbx_description
1 polymer ?
#
loop_
_entity_poly.entity_id
_entity_poly.type
_entity_poly.pdbx_seq_one_letter_code
_entity_poly.pdbx_strand_id
1 'polypeptide(L)'
;MSSRGGLESYPFQKYRTFKNLRHKHSAVESDINRLERHCLDRCLDKWLHAFKRYCARGVVAANLHKLGNVLREKVRKTHDKLRKVA
;
A
#
# COMPACT_ATOMS: atom_id res chain seq x y z
N MET A 1 21.83 22.45 7.41
CA MET A 1 21.06 22.37 8.67
C MET A 1 20.61 20.93 8.91
N SER A 2 20.96 20.41 10.09
CA SER A 2 20.50 19.20 10.77
C SER A 2 20.33 17.91 9.97
N SER A 3 21.40 17.12 10.02
CA SER A 3 21.40 15.81 10.68
C SER A 3 20.03 15.12 10.77
N ARG A 4 19.72 14.28 9.78
CA ARG A 4 18.85 13.12 10.04
C ARG A 4 19.61 12.23 11.01
N GLY A 5 19.42 12.46 12.30
CA GLY A 5 19.85 11.54 13.34
C GLY A 5 19.27 10.19 13.00
N GLY A 6 20.12 9.27 12.55
CA GLY A 6 19.77 7.88 12.45
C GLY A 6 19.35 7.46 13.84
N LEU A 7 18.06 7.16 14.00
CA LEU A 7 17.55 6.54 15.21
C LEU A 7 18.35 5.27 15.41
N GLU A 8 19.25 5.32 16.38
CA GLU A 8 20.04 4.21 16.88
C GLU A 8 19.10 3.01 17.03
N SER A 9 19.35 1.96 16.24
CA SER A 9 18.38 0.86 16.09
C SER A 9 18.19 0.17 17.43
N TYR A 10 17.08 0.47 18.12
CA TYR A 10 16.76 -0.17 19.39
C TYR A 10 16.88 -1.69 19.25
N PRO A 11 17.56 -2.39 20.17
CA PRO A 11 17.83 -3.83 20.05
C PRO A 11 16.57 -4.68 19.84
N PHE A 12 15.43 -4.20 20.33
CA PHE A 12 14.09 -4.76 20.11
C PHE A 12 13.70 -4.88 18.62
N GLN A 13 14.09 -3.94 17.76
CA GLN A 13 13.72 -3.97 16.34
C GLN A 13 14.33 -5.15 15.57
N LYS A 14 15.41 -5.73 16.10
CA LYS A 14 16.07 -6.89 15.49
C LYS A 14 15.37 -8.21 15.82
N TYR A 15 14.51 -8.24 16.85
CA TYR A 15 13.82 -9.44 17.29
C TYR A 15 12.84 -9.95 16.23
N ARG A 16 12.74 -11.28 16.08
CA ARG A 16 11.96 -11.91 15.00
C ARG A 16 10.48 -11.55 15.06
N THR A 17 9.90 -11.44 16.25
CA THR A 17 8.48 -11.06 16.39
C THR A 17 8.24 -9.62 15.96
N PHE A 18 9.17 -8.69 16.29
CA PHE A 18 9.09 -7.31 15.82
C PHE A 18 9.12 -7.23 14.30
N LYS A 19 10.05 -7.95 13.64
CA LYS A 19 10.11 -7.98 12.18
C LYS A 19 8.80 -8.47 11.56
N ASN A 20 8.22 -9.55 12.09
CA ASN A 20 6.96 -10.09 11.61
C ASN A 20 5.79 -9.09 11.80
N LEU A 21 5.71 -8.45 12.97
CA LEU A 21 4.70 -7.42 13.24
C LEU A 21 4.88 -6.20 12.33
N ARG A 22 6.13 -5.76 12.11
CA ARG A 22 6.47 -4.65 11.21
C ARG A 22 6.06 -4.95 9.76
N HIS A 23 6.25 -6.17 9.28
CA HIS A 23 5.81 -6.54 7.92
C HIS A 23 4.28 -6.48 7.79
N LYS A 24 3.54 -6.95 8.81
CA LYS A 24 2.07 -6.82 8.84
C LYS A 24 1.65 -5.35 8.88
N HIS A 25 2.30 -4.55 9.73
CA HIS A 25 2.03 -3.12 9.84
C HIS A 25 2.30 -2.39 8.52
N SER A 26 3.43 -2.66 7.88
CA SER A 26 3.81 -2.05 6.60
C SER A 26 2.80 -2.37 5.48
N ALA A 27 2.20 -3.57 5.48
CA ALA A 27 1.13 -3.89 4.55
C ALA A 27 -0.12 -3.02 4.80
N VAL A 28 -0.50 -2.83 6.07
CA VAL A 28 -1.62 -1.96 6.48
C VAL A 28 -1.35 -0.51 6.10
N GLU A 29 -0.17 0.03 6.43
CA GLU A 29 0.23 1.40 6.07
C GLU A 29 0.22 1.60 4.55
N SER A 30 0.66 0.61 3.78
CA SER A 30 0.64 0.68 2.32
C SER A 30 -0.79 0.74 1.77
N ASP A 31 -1.72 -0.02 2.34
CA ASP A 31 -3.13 0.00 1.96
C ASP A 31 -3.83 1.32 2.37
N ILE A 32 -3.47 1.90 3.51
CA ILE A 32 -3.95 3.23 3.95
C ILE A 32 -3.47 4.31 2.99
N ASN A 33 -2.15 4.41 2.78
CA ASN A 33 -1.54 5.39 1.88
C ASN A 33 -2.11 5.30 0.46
N ARG A 34 -2.45 4.09 0.02
CA ARG A 34 -3.11 3.87 -1.25
C ARG A 34 -4.52 4.47 -1.29
N LEU A 35 -5.34 4.26 -0.26
CA LEU A 35 -6.70 4.81 -0.20
C LEU A 35 -6.66 6.35 -0.16
N GLU A 36 -5.75 6.92 0.61
CA GLU A 36 -5.50 8.36 0.69
C GLU A 36 -5.18 8.93 -0.70
N ARG A 37 -4.18 8.33 -1.37
CA ARG A 37 -3.71 8.78 -2.69
C ARG A 37 -4.75 8.65 -3.80
N HIS A 38 -5.68 7.71 -3.69
CA HIS A 38 -6.69 7.49 -4.73
C HIS A 38 -7.95 8.33 -4.56
N CYS A 39 -8.31 8.79 -3.36
CA CYS A 39 -9.39 9.75 -3.15
C CYS A 39 -9.52 10.21 -1.69
N LEU A 40 -9.09 9.45 -0.68
CA LEU A 40 -9.49 9.72 0.71
C LEU A 40 -8.68 10.82 1.42
N ASP A 41 -7.64 11.39 0.80
CA ASP A 41 -6.84 12.46 1.42
C ASP A 41 -7.60 13.81 1.51
N ARG A 42 -8.55 14.06 0.61
CA ARG A 42 -9.40 15.26 0.62
C ARG A 42 -10.82 14.92 0.24
N CYS A 43 -11.81 15.34 1.02
CA CYS A 43 -13.22 15.25 0.64
C CYS A 43 -13.72 16.60 0.13
N LEU A 44 -13.92 16.70 -1.18
CA LEU A 44 -14.46 17.91 -1.84
C LEU A 44 -16.00 18.00 -1.73
N ASP A 45 -16.64 16.89 -1.35
CA ASP A 45 -18.08 16.75 -1.26
C ASP A 45 -18.60 17.24 0.11
N LYS A 46 -19.66 18.04 0.11
CA LYS A 46 -20.38 18.48 1.32
C LYS A 46 -21.55 17.53 1.62
N TRP A 47 -21.87 17.35 2.90
CA TRP A 47 -22.96 16.49 3.41
C TRP A 47 -22.70 14.98 3.37
N LEU A 48 -23.30 14.26 4.32
CA LEU A 48 -23.06 12.84 4.56
C LEU A 48 -23.31 11.95 3.33
N HIS A 49 -24.35 12.25 2.55
CA HIS A 49 -24.68 11.45 1.38
C HIS A 49 -23.59 11.53 0.30
N ALA A 50 -23.05 12.73 0.05
CA ALA A 50 -21.97 12.91 -0.90
C ALA A 50 -20.65 12.32 -0.40
N PHE A 51 -20.36 12.47 0.91
CA PHE A 51 -19.23 11.81 1.57
C PHE A 51 -19.24 10.29 1.38
N LYS A 52 -20.39 9.63 1.60
CA LYS A 52 -20.51 8.17 1.40
C LYS A 52 -20.19 7.76 -0.04
N ARG A 53 -20.70 8.51 -1.04
CA ARG A 53 -20.37 8.27 -2.46
C ARG A 53 -18.88 8.48 -2.73
N TYR A 54 -18.29 9.51 -2.13
CA TYR A 54 -16.88 9.83 -2.28
C TYR A 54 -15.98 8.71 -1.74
N CYS A 55 -16.26 8.21 -0.53
CA CYS A 55 -15.58 7.05 0.04
C CYS A 55 -15.73 5.80 -0.83
N ALA A 56 -16.95 5.50 -1.29
CA ALA A 56 -17.20 4.35 -2.15
C ALA A 56 -16.35 4.38 -3.44
N ARG A 57 -16.25 5.56 -4.08
CA ARG A 57 -15.38 5.74 -5.26
C ARG A 57 -13.91 5.49 -4.94
N GLY A 58 -13.40 5.98 -3.80
CA GLY A 58 -12.03 5.73 -3.37
C GLY A 58 -11.72 4.24 -3.16
N VAL A 59 -12.65 3.51 -2.54
CA VAL A 59 -12.53 2.04 -2.38
C VAL A 59 -12.53 1.32 -3.72
N VAL A 60 -13.43 1.70 -4.65
CA VAL A 60 -13.47 1.11 -6.00
C VAL A 60 -12.17 1.37 -6.75
N ALA A 61 -11.65 2.60 -6.73
CA ALA A 61 -10.39 2.95 -7.40
C ALA A 61 -9.19 2.16 -6.83
N ALA A 62 -9.09 2.06 -5.50
CA ALA A 62 -8.06 1.26 -4.86
C ALA A 62 -8.15 -0.23 -5.25
N ASN A 63 -9.36 -0.80 -5.27
CA ASN A 63 -9.58 -2.19 -5.69
C ASN A 63 -9.23 -2.43 -7.16
N LEU A 64 -9.59 -1.52 -8.06
CA LEU A 64 -9.26 -1.61 -9.48
C LEU A 64 -7.74 -1.62 -9.71
N HIS A 65 -7.01 -0.73 -9.02
CA HIS A 65 -5.55 -0.75 -9.06
C HIS A 65 -4.98 -2.08 -8.53
N LYS A 66 -5.68 -2.79 -7.62
CA LYS A 66 -5.19 -4.02 -6.97
C LYS A 66 -5.28 -5.16 -7.97
N LEU A 67 -6.41 -5.23 -8.67
CA LEU A 67 -6.62 -6.14 -9.78
C LEU A 67 -5.58 -5.89 -10.88
N GLY A 68 -5.31 -4.64 -11.24
CA GLY A 68 -4.25 -4.29 -12.19
C GLY A 68 -2.89 -4.84 -11.79
N ASN A 69 -2.49 -4.67 -10.53
CA ASN A 69 -1.25 -5.24 -10.01
C ASN A 69 -1.23 -6.77 -10.10
N VAL A 70 -2.30 -7.45 -9.70
CA VAL A 70 -2.41 -8.92 -9.81
C VAL A 70 -2.24 -9.39 -11.26
N LEU A 71 -2.82 -8.68 -12.23
CA LEU A 71 -2.65 -9.02 -13.64
C LEU A 71 -1.20 -8.82 -14.10
N ARG A 72 -0.56 -7.70 -13.73
CA ARG A 72 0.85 -7.43 -14.05
C ARG A 72 1.79 -8.49 -13.44
N GLU A 73 1.52 -8.92 -12.22
CA GLU A 73 2.24 -10.01 -11.55
C GLU A 73 2.12 -11.33 -12.32
N LYS A 74 0.93 -11.67 -12.80
CA LYS A 74 0.72 -12.88 -13.61
C LYS A 74 1.54 -12.81 -14.91
N VAL A 75 1.47 -11.69 -15.62
CA VAL A 75 2.23 -11.48 -16.87
C VAL A 75 3.74 -11.59 -16.62
N ARG A 76 4.25 -10.94 -15.56
CA ARG A 76 5.68 -11.00 -15.21
C ARG A 76 6.13 -12.44 -14.92
N LYS A 77 5.36 -13.19 -14.13
CA LYS A 77 5.66 -14.60 -13.83
C LYS A 77 5.71 -15.47 -15.09
N THR A 78 4.80 -15.25 -16.04
CA THR A 78 4.82 -15.97 -17.32
C THR A 78 6.07 -15.62 -18.13
N HIS A 79 6.40 -14.34 -18.23
CA HIS A 79 7.59 -13.87 -18.94
C HIS A 79 8.89 -14.41 -18.31
N ASP A 80 9.00 -14.40 -16.98
CA ASP A 80 10.17 -14.94 -16.27
C ASP A 80 10.33 -16.46 -16.47
N LYS A 81 9.22 -17.20 -16.62
CA LYS A 81 9.28 -18.63 -16.99
C LYS A 81 9.80 -18.82 -18.40
N LEU A 82 9.29 -18.05 -19.37
CA LEU A 82 9.75 -18.11 -20.76
C LEU A 82 11.26 -17.81 -20.87
N ARG A 83 11.75 -16.79 -20.16
CA ARG A 83 13.18 -16.45 -20.11
C ARG A 83 14.08 -17.51 -19.49
N LYS A 84 13.55 -18.40 -18.64
CA LYS A 84 14.33 -19.46 -18.00
C LYS A 84 14.37 -20.76 -18.82
N VAL A 85 13.46 -20.89 -19.79
CA VAL A 85 13.36 -22.07 -20.66
C VAL A 85 14.17 -21.87 -21.96
N ALA A 86 14.33 -20.62 -22.39
CA ALA A 86 15.25 -20.21 -23.45
C ALA A 86 16.69 -20.11 -22.93
#